data_AF-A0A1G1MG66-F1
#
_entry.id   AF-A0A1G1MG66-F1
#
_cell.length_a   1.000
_cell.length_b   1.000
_cell.length_c   1.000
_cell.angle_alpha   90.00
_cell.angle_beta   90.00
_cell.angle_gamma   90.00
#
_symmetry.space_group_name_H-M   'P 1'
#
loop_
_entity.id
_entity.type
_entity.pdbx_description
1 polymer ?
#
loop_
_entity_poly.entity_id
_entity_poly.type
_entity_poly.pdbx_seq_one_letter_code
_entity_poly.pdbx_strand_id
1 'polypeptide(L)'
;MPEQAPRDCLTGFFLRQALEPFLEGVITEAQLREKHFSLGLIDLDHFKKFNDKFGHPFGDEILKYAASTLKLTFFEQGYQIFRYGGDEFIVVFVDKTPKEAVRSVRQCMYNLLHRPFLMANKFYKVGLSCGIVSFPGDAKTKEELIKRADEAMYFAKRHGRNRIVLYNRIKLLKLQLFFVFLFFLFLLGFIGLFVYQRSFKVIQNKMRSLRIIPKPKDLDTVILKNGGVFEGRILSEIGDKVVVTVYFDKEEGSMLFDRSEIAQIKYGQKEPGENK
;
A
#
# COMPACT_ATOMS: atom_id res chain seq x y z
N MET A 1 -10.20 41.73 -12.40
CA MET A 1 -10.44 41.69 -10.93
C MET A 1 -10.98 43.05 -10.51
N PRO A 2 -11.98 43.15 -9.62
CA PRO A 2 -12.53 44.45 -9.23
C PRO A 2 -11.46 45.33 -8.56
N GLU A 3 -11.50 46.63 -8.85
CA GLU A 3 -10.52 47.62 -8.39
C GLU A 3 -10.45 47.73 -6.85
N GLN A 4 -11.54 47.35 -6.17
CA GLN A 4 -11.69 47.39 -4.71
C GLN A 4 -11.32 46.07 -4.00
N ALA A 5 -10.75 45.08 -4.70
CA ALA A 5 -10.38 43.83 -4.07
C ALA A 5 -9.33 44.05 -2.95
N PRO A 6 -9.53 43.45 -1.76
CA PRO A 6 -8.70 43.74 -0.59
C PRO A 6 -7.24 43.32 -0.83
N ARG A 7 -6.31 44.18 -0.41
CA ARG A 7 -4.86 44.00 -0.58
C ARG A 7 -4.15 44.04 0.76
N ASP A 8 -3.07 43.27 0.82
CA ASP A 8 -2.17 43.22 1.95
C ASP A 8 -1.31 44.49 1.98
N CYS A 9 -1.29 45.20 3.12
CA CYS A 9 -0.54 46.44 3.26
C CYS A 9 0.98 46.24 3.19
N LEU A 10 1.47 45.05 3.52
CA LEU A 10 2.89 44.74 3.57
C LEU A 10 3.46 44.36 2.19
N THR A 11 2.76 43.47 1.48
CA THR A 11 3.23 42.88 0.21
C THR A 11 2.58 43.50 -1.02
N GLY A 12 1.44 44.19 -0.87
CA GLY A 12 0.64 44.74 -1.96
C GLY A 12 -0.15 43.72 -2.77
N PHE A 13 -0.02 42.43 -2.44
CA PHE A 13 -0.78 41.35 -3.07
C PHE A 13 -2.20 41.31 -2.58
N PHE A 14 -3.09 40.69 -3.36
CA PHE A 14 -4.47 40.49 -2.93
C PHE A 14 -4.54 39.57 -1.72
N LEU A 15 -5.45 39.84 -0.81
CA LEU A 15 -5.68 38.98 0.34
C LEU A 15 -6.54 37.77 -0.03
N ARG A 16 -6.54 36.76 0.84
CA ARG A 16 -7.34 35.53 0.71
C ARG A 16 -8.81 35.79 0.34
N GLN A 17 -9.44 36.83 0.88
CA GLN A 17 -10.84 37.17 0.58
C GLN A 17 -11.10 37.43 -0.90
N ALA A 18 -10.07 37.88 -1.63
CA ALA A 18 -10.18 38.17 -3.05
C ALA A 18 -9.94 36.93 -3.94
N LEU A 19 -9.42 35.83 -3.37
CA LEU A 19 -9.08 34.62 -4.11
C LEU A 19 -10.33 33.87 -4.57
N GLU A 20 -11.32 33.70 -3.70
CA GLU A 20 -12.52 32.93 -4.02
C GLU A 20 -13.29 33.45 -5.24
N PRO A 21 -13.71 34.73 -5.30
CA PRO A 21 -14.41 35.24 -6.47
C PRO A 21 -13.53 35.21 -7.73
N PHE A 22 -12.21 35.31 -7.57
CA PHE A 22 -11.28 35.18 -8.68
C PHE A 22 -11.23 33.74 -9.23
N LEU A 23 -11.12 32.74 -8.35
CA LEU A 23 -11.11 31.33 -8.76
C LEU A 23 -12.44 30.92 -9.38
N GLU A 24 -13.57 31.40 -8.86
CA GLU A 24 -14.88 31.16 -9.48
C GLU A 24 -14.90 31.65 -10.93
N GLY A 25 -14.48 32.90 -11.18
CA GLY A 25 -14.41 33.45 -12.53
C GLY A 25 -13.46 32.65 -13.44
N VAL A 26 -12.28 32.28 -12.96
CA VAL A 26 -11.29 31.52 -13.74
C VAL A 26 -11.78 30.10 -14.04
N ILE A 27 -12.46 29.44 -13.09
CA ILE A 27 -13.04 28.11 -13.29
C ILE A 27 -14.17 28.16 -14.33
N THR A 28 -15.10 29.11 -14.20
CA THR A 28 -16.19 29.28 -15.16
C THR A 28 -15.66 29.54 -16.56
N GLU A 29 -14.70 30.44 -16.70
CA GLU A 29 -14.04 30.73 -17.99
C GLU A 29 -13.33 29.50 -18.56
N ALA A 30 -12.59 28.76 -17.73
CA ALA A 30 -11.88 27.56 -18.15
C ALA A 30 -12.84 26.45 -18.62
N GLN A 31 -13.99 26.30 -17.95
CA GLN A 31 -15.03 25.35 -18.35
C GLN A 31 -15.71 25.76 -19.67
N LEU A 32 -16.06 27.03 -19.81
CA LEU A 32 -16.74 27.54 -21.02
C LEU A 32 -15.87 27.48 -22.26
N ARG A 33 -14.56 27.67 -22.12
CA ARG A 33 -13.60 27.74 -23.24
C ARG A 33 -12.70 26.51 -23.36
N GLU A 34 -12.99 25.45 -22.61
CA GLU A 34 -12.17 24.23 -22.55
C GLU A 34 -10.68 24.51 -22.28
N LYS A 35 -10.40 25.55 -21.48
CA LYS A 35 -9.05 25.95 -21.12
C LYS A 35 -8.58 25.26 -19.84
N HIS A 36 -7.28 25.36 -19.61
CA HIS A 36 -6.62 24.86 -18.41
C HIS A 36 -5.88 25.98 -17.70
N PHE A 37 -5.75 25.83 -16.39
CA PHE A 37 -4.90 26.72 -15.58
C PHE A 37 -4.22 25.91 -14.49
N SER A 38 -3.20 26.48 -13.88
CA SER A 38 -2.53 25.89 -12.72
C SER A 38 -2.67 26.79 -11.49
N LEU A 39 -2.70 26.19 -10.31
CA LEU A 39 -2.63 26.89 -9.03
C LEU A 39 -1.41 26.40 -8.27
N GLY A 40 -0.57 27.33 -7.83
CA GLY A 40 0.56 27.06 -6.94
C GLY A 40 0.31 27.67 -5.56
N LEU A 41 0.36 26.84 -4.52
CA LEU A 41 0.46 27.30 -3.13
C LEU A 41 1.93 27.26 -2.72
N ILE A 42 2.45 28.40 -2.28
CA ILE A 42 3.85 28.65 -1.94
C ILE A 42 3.92 29.02 -0.46
N ASP A 43 4.88 28.48 0.25
CA ASP A 43 5.18 28.86 1.63
C ASP A 43 6.69 29.06 1.81
N LEU A 44 7.06 30.06 2.62
CA LEU A 44 8.46 30.39 2.89
C LEU A 44 9.05 29.44 3.93
N ASP A 45 10.09 28.72 3.52
CA ASP A 45 10.70 27.72 4.38
C ASP A 45 11.33 28.37 5.62
N HIS A 46 10.97 27.83 6.78
CA HIS A 46 11.51 28.25 8.08
C HIS A 46 11.18 29.69 8.48
N PHE A 47 10.15 30.33 7.90
CA PHE A 47 9.75 31.70 8.25
C PHE A 47 9.56 31.90 9.76
N LYS A 48 8.83 30.99 10.43
CA LYS A 48 8.66 31.04 11.89
C LYS A 48 10.01 31.09 12.65
N LYS A 49 11.03 30.35 12.20
CA LYS A 49 12.36 30.38 12.83
C LYS A 49 13.05 31.72 12.69
N PHE A 50 12.80 32.46 11.60
CA PHE A 50 13.29 33.83 11.46
C PHE A 50 12.60 34.75 12.46
N ASN A 51 11.28 34.67 12.59
CA ASN A 51 10.53 35.45 13.58
C ASN A 51 10.97 35.14 15.01
N ASP A 52 11.07 33.87 15.36
CA ASP A 52 11.47 33.44 16.71
C ASP A 52 12.89 33.92 17.06
N LYS A 53 13.78 34.05 16.06
CA LYS A 53 15.18 34.45 16.26
C LYS A 53 15.42 35.96 16.21
N PHE A 54 14.72 36.67 15.33
CA PHE A 54 15.02 38.07 15.00
C PHE A 54 13.83 39.03 15.24
N GLY A 55 12.68 38.50 15.64
CA GLY A 55 11.45 39.25 15.87
C GLY A 55 10.62 39.49 14.60
N HIS A 56 9.36 39.87 14.79
CA HIS A 56 8.40 40.12 13.72
C HIS A 56 8.85 41.18 12.69
N PRO A 57 9.50 42.31 13.06
CA PRO A 57 9.96 43.29 12.07
C PRO A 57 10.93 42.68 11.04
N PHE A 58 11.73 41.70 11.43
CA PHE A 58 12.62 40.98 10.51
C PHE A 58 11.82 40.07 9.56
N GLY A 59 10.79 39.39 10.08
CA GLY A 59 9.85 38.64 9.26
C GLY A 59 9.13 39.49 8.23
N ASP A 60 8.71 40.69 8.60
CA ASP A 60 8.06 41.63 7.70
C ASP A 60 8.97 42.00 6.52
N GLU A 61 10.26 42.21 6.76
CA GLU A 61 11.22 42.46 5.68
C GLU A 61 11.46 41.22 4.80
N ILE A 62 11.46 40.01 5.38
CA ILE A 62 11.48 38.77 4.58
C ILE A 62 10.25 38.69 3.68
N LEU A 63 9.05 39.02 4.19
CA LEU A 63 7.82 38.99 3.43
C LEU A 63 7.83 40.01 2.29
N LYS A 64 8.29 41.23 2.54
CA LYS A 64 8.49 42.26 1.50
C LYS A 64 9.49 41.79 0.44
N TYR A 65 10.61 41.21 0.88
CA TYR A 65 11.63 40.65 -0.01
C TYR A 65 11.06 39.53 -0.89
N ALA A 66 10.35 38.58 -0.29
CA ALA A 66 9.69 37.48 -1.00
C ALA A 66 8.65 38.01 -2.00
N ALA A 67 7.80 38.95 -1.57
CA ALA A 67 6.80 39.57 -2.43
C ALA A 67 7.41 40.30 -3.61
N SER A 68 8.49 41.05 -3.41
CA SER A 68 9.20 41.70 -4.51
C SER A 68 9.73 40.68 -5.54
N THR A 69 10.26 39.55 -5.06
CA THR A 69 10.81 38.49 -5.91
C THR A 69 9.71 37.75 -6.68
N LEU A 70 8.59 37.45 -6.02
CA LEU A 70 7.39 36.88 -6.64
C LEU A 70 6.85 37.82 -7.73
N LYS A 71 6.70 39.11 -7.42
CA LYS A 71 6.20 40.13 -8.36
C LYS A 71 7.09 40.26 -9.60
N LEU A 72 8.42 40.27 -9.41
CA LEU A 72 9.37 40.32 -10.53
C LEU A 72 9.34 39.04 -11.37
N THR A 73 9.15 37.88 -10.74
CA THR A 73 9.14 36.60 -11.46
C THR A 73 7.84 36.38 -12.24
N PHE A 74 6.71 36.87 -11.73
CA PHE A 74 5.38 36.69 -12.33
C PHE A 74 4.82 38.02 -12.88
N PHE A 75 5.70 38.89 -13.38
CA PHE A 75 5.33 40.20 -13.93
C PHE A 75 4.54 40.12 -15.25
N GLU A 76 4.70 39.03 -16.00
CA GLU A 76 4.04 38.84 -17.29
C GLU A 76 2.51 38.68 -17.15
N GLN A 77 1.78 38.78 -18.26
CA GLN A 77 0.34 38.53 -18.28
C GLN A 77 0.03 37.04 -17.98
N GLY A 78 -1.12 36.78 -17.36
CA GLY A 78 -1.59 35.43 -17.06
C GLY A 78 -1.25 34.92 -15.65
N TYR A 79 -0.80 35.79 -14.75
CA TYR A 79 -0.53 35.45 -13.36
C TYR A 79 -1.34 36.32 -12.42
N GLN A 80 -1.88 35.72 -11.35
CA GLN A 80 -2.47 36.45 -10.25
C GLN A 80 -1.94 35.94 -8.92
N ILE A 81 -1.35 36.83 -8.13
CA ILE A 81 -0.75 36.51 -6.83
C ILE A 81 -1.65 36.98 -5.68
N PHE A 82 -1.74 36.15 -4.66
CA PHE A 82 -2.48 36.38 -3.43
C PHE A 82 -1.57 36.07 -2.23
N ARG A 83 -1.67 36.86 -1.16
CA ARG A 83 -1.19 36.48 0.17
C ARG A 83 -2.31 35.74 0.87
N TYR A 84 -2.14 34.42 1.03
CA TYR A 84 -3.19 33.53 1.52
C TYR A 84 -3.28 33.54 3.06
N GLY A 85 -2.14 33.65 3.74
CA GLY A 85 -2.07 33.82 5.20
C GLY A 85 -0.64 33.73 5.70
N GLY A 86 -0.24 34.55 6.67
CA GLY A 86 1.13 34.52 7.21
C GLY A 86 2.20 34.68 6.13
N ASP A 87 2.97 33.62 5.91
CA ASP A 87 4.03 33.43 4.91
C ASP A 87 3.62 32.59 3.69
N GLU A 88 2.32 32.32 3.54
CA GLU A 88 1.74 31.57 2.42
C GLU A 88 1.23 32.50 1.32
N PHE A 89 1.57 32.14 0.08
CA PHE A 89 1.18 32.84 -1.14
C PHE A 89 0.51 31.87 -2.11
N ILE A 90 -0.57 32.31 -2.76
CA ILE A 90 -1.17 31.58 -3.88
C ILE A 90 -0.87 32.31 -5.17
N VAL A 91 -0.43 31.57 -6.19
CA VAL A 91 -0.28 32.06 -7.55
C VAL A 91 -1.20 31.25 -8.46
N VAL A 92 -2.08 31.94 -9.17
CA VAL A 92 -2.91 31.36 -10.21
C VAL A 92 -2.27 31.66 -11.56
N PHE A 93 -1.99 30.60 -12.32
CA PHE A 93 -1.35 30.62 -13.62
C PHE A 93 -2.42 30.38 -14.70
N VAL A 94 -3.07 31.45 -15.13
CA VAL A 94 -4.17 31.43 -16.12
C VAL A 94 -3.61 31.07 -17.49
N ASP A 95 -4.25 30.11 -18.18
CA ASP A 95 -3.84 29.62 -19.50
C ASP A 95 -2.40 29.07 -19.52
N LYS A 96 -1.95 28.47 -18.40
CA LYS A 96 -0.63 27.86 -18.28
C LYS A 96 -0.73 26.40 -17.85
N THR A 97 0.08 25.58 -18.49
CA THR A 97 0.27 24.17 -18.14
C THR A 97 1.00 24.02 -16.79
N PRO A 98 0.87 22.88 -16.10
CA PRO A 98 1.65 22.60 -14.90
C PRO A 98 3.17 22.64 -15.14
N LYS A 99 3.65 22.32 -16.34
CA LYS A 99 5.08 22.39 -16.69
C LYS A 99 5.58 23.84 -16.71
N GLU A 100 4.79 24.76 -17.26
CA GLU A 100 5.10 26.19 -17.27
C GLU A 100 5.05 26.78 -15.86
N ALA A 101 4.02 26.44 -15.08
CA ALA A 101 3.93 26.85 -13.67
C ALA A 101 5.16 26.41 -12.87
N VAL A 102 5.58 25.14 -13.01
CA VAL A 102 6.81 24.61 -12.39
C VAL A 102 8.05 25.39 -12.84
N ARG A 103 8.16 25.76 -14.12
CA ARG A 103 9.30 26.54 -14.63
C ARG A 103 9.35 27.93 -13.98
N SER A 104 8.23 28.65 -13.95
CA SER A 104 8.16 29.99 -13.36
C SER A 104 8.43 29.95 -11.84
N VAL A 105 7.83 29.00 -11.11
CA VAL A 105 8.11 28.84 -9.67
C VAL A 105 9.57 28.46 -9.41
N ARG A 106 10.18 27.61 -10.26
CA ARG A 106 11.59 27.26 -10.13
C ARG A 106 12.49 28.48 -10.31
N GLN A 107 12.15 29.39 -11.22
CA GLN A 107 12.86 30.66 -11.37
C GLN A 107 12.73 31.53 -10.11
N CYS A 108 11.53 31.62 -9.53
CA CYS A 108 11.31 32.37 -8.29
C CYS A 108 12.14 31.79 -7.14
N MET A 109 12.10 30.47 -6.97
CA MET A 109 12.86 29.74 -5.96
C MET A 109 14.37 29.97 -6.14
N TYR A 110 14.88 29.90 -7.38
CA TYR A 110 16.27 30.22 -7.67
C TYR A 110 16.63 31.65 -7.26
N ASN A 111 15.78 32.63 -7.63
CA ASN A 111 16.02 34.03 -7.28
C ASN A 111 16.08 34.24 -5.77
N LEU A 112 15.18 33.63 -4.99
CA LEU A 112 15.18 33.74 -3.52
C LEU A 112 16.42 33.13 -2.86
N LEU A 113 16.94 32.03 -3.41
CA LEU A 113 18.12 31.34 -2.87
C LEU A 113 19.44 32.04 -3.24
N HIS A 114 19.52 32.57 -4.47
CA HIS A 114 20.77 33.07 -5.05
C HIS A 114 20.88 34.60 -5.03
N ARG A 115 19.79 35.32 -4.77
CA ARG A 115 19.83 36.74 -4.43
C ARG A 115 19.56 36.83 -2.92
N PRO A 116 20.59 36.71 -2.07
CA PRO A 116 20.36 36.67 -0.63
C PRO A 116 19.76 38.00 -0.14
N PHE A 117 18.85 37.89 0.81
CA PHE A 117 18.28 39.02 1.53
C PHE A 117 19.37 39.66 2.42
N LEU A 118 19.70 40.92 2.16
CA LEU A 118 20.68 41.68 2.95
C LEU A 118 19.95 42.47 4.04
N MET A 119 20.25 42.17 5.30
CA MET A 119 19.73 42.94 6.43
C MET A 119 20.76 42.97 7.56
N ALA A 120 20.95 44.15 8.16
CA ALA A 120 21.95 44.38 9.21
C ALA A 120 23.35 43.82 8.83
N ASN A 121 23.80 44.10 7.60
CA ASN A 121 25.08 43.66 7.02
C ASN A 121 25.28 42.14 6.99
N LYS A 122 24.21 41.34 7.01
CA LYS A 122 24.25 39.89 6.87
C LYS A 122 23.35 39.42 5.74
N PHE A 123 23.80 38.36 5.06
CA PHE A 123 23.07 37.72 3.98
C PHE A 123 22.28 36.53 4.50
N TYR A 124 21.00 36.50 4.18
CA TYR A 124 20.08 35.42 4.54
C TYR A 124 19.52 34.78 3.27
N LYS A 125 19.46 33.44 3.27
CA LYS A 125 18.81 32.68 2.20
C LYS A 125 17.39 32.36 2.61
N VAL A 126 16.45 32.64 1.73
CA VAL A 126 15.03 32.32 1.92
C VAL A 126 14.70 31.19 0.95
N GLY A 127 14.28 30.04 1.48
CA GLY A 127 13.78 28.93 0.68
C GLY A 127 12.26 29.03 0.51
N LEU A 128 11.71 28.28 -0.44
CA LEU A 128 10.27 28.08 -0.52
C LEU A 128 9.91 26.63 -0.82
N SER A 129 8.76 26.21 -0.33
CA SER A 129 8.13 24.95 -0.71
C SER A 129 6.84 25.26 -1.47
N CYS A 130 6.60 24.56 -2.58
CA CYS A 130 5.43 24.82 -3.41
C CYS A 130 4.70 23.55 -3.82
N GLY A 131 3.37 23.56 -3.67
CA GLY A 131 2.47 22.55 -4.23
C GLY A 131 1.73 23.11 -5.44
N ILE A 132 1.77 22.40 -6.57
CA ILE A 132 1.11 22.81 -7.82
C ILE A 132 0.02 21.81 -8.20
N VAL A 133 -1.15 22.33 -8.57
CA VAL A 133 -2.35 21.60 -9.01
C VAL A 133 -2.82 22.18 -10.33
N SER A 134 -3.34 21.34 -11.22
CA SER A 134 -3.87 21.74 -12.52
C SER A 134 -5.40 21.60 -12.57
N PHE A 135 -6.09 22.56 -13.17
CA PHE A 135 -7.51 22.45 -13.52
C PHE A 135 -7.65 22.18 -15.03
N PRO A 136 -8.57 21.30 -15.47
CA PRO A 136 -9.44 20.43 -14.67
C PRO A 136 -8.79 19.07 -14.27
N GLY A 137 -7.52 18.83 -14.64
CA GLY A 137 -6.89 17.51 -14.55
C GLY A 137 -6.70 16.96 -13.13
N ASP A 138 -6.31 17.83 -12.19
CA ASP A 138 -6.07 17.47 -10.80
C ASP A 138 -7.21 17.90 -9.87
N ALA A 139 -8.12 18.79 -10.28
CA ALA A 139 -9.20 19.33 -9.45
C ALA A 139 -10.37 19.87 -10.28
N LYS A 140 -11.59 19.79 -9.72
CA LYS A 140 -12.84 20.26 -10.35
C LYS A 140 -13.51 21.42 -9.63
N THR A 141 -13.18 21.67 -8.37
CA THR A 141 -13.73 22.78 -7.58
C THR A 141 -12.63 23.62 -6.95
N LYS A 142 -12.96 24.84 -6.50
CA LYS A 142 -12.02 25.73 -5.81
C LYS A 142 -11.48 25.11 -4.51
N GLU A 143 -12.33 24.39 -3.78
CA GLU A 143 -11.96 23.70 -2.53
C GLU A 143 -10.97 22.56 -2.82
N GLU A 144 -11.21 21.79 -3.89
CA GLU A 144 -10.27 20.74 -4.30
C GLU A 144 -8.93 21.33 -4.73
N LEU A 145 -8.92 22.45 -5.47
CA LEU A 145 -7.70 23.12 -5.92
C LEU A 145 -6.82 23.52 -4.72
N ILE A 146 -7.40 24.23 -3.76
CA ILE A 146 -6.68 24.71 -2.57
C ILE A 146 -6.21 23.53 -1.73
N LYS A 147 -7.10 22.57 -1.43
CA LYS A 147 -6.77 21.40 -0.62
C LYS A 147 -5.64 20.56 -1.22
N ARG A 148 -5.70 20.30 -2.53
CA ARG A 148 -4.69 19.48 -3.21
C ARG A 148 -3.35 20.22 -3.35
N ALA A 149 -3.37 21.56 -3.46
CA ALA A 149 -2.17 22.37 -3.48
C ALA A 149 -1.49 22.37 -2.11
N ASP A 150 -2.28 22.47 -1.03
CA ASP A 150 -1.81 22.31 0.34
C ASP A 150 -1.22 20.92 0.60
N GLU A 151 -1.90 19.83 0.22
CA GLU A 151 -1.35 18.48 0.33
C GLU A 151 0.00 18.34 -0.37
N ALA A 152 0.15 18.94 -1.56
CA ALA A 152 1.39 18.92 -2.32
C ALA A 152 2.50 19.77 -1.69
N MET A 153 2.16 20.96 -1.20
CA MET A 153 3.10 21.85 -0.50
C MET A 153 3.55 21.24 0.82
N TYR A 154 2.63 20.65 1.58
CA TYR A 154 2.94 19.94 2.82
C TYR A 154 3.87 18.75 2.56
N PHE A 155 3.61 17.97 1.50
CA PHE A 155 4.52 16.93 1.06
C PHE A 155 5.90 17.49 0.73
N ALA A 156 5.99 18.64 0.03
CA ALA A 156 7.26 19.32 -0.25
C ALA A 156 8.04 19.65 1.04
N LYS A 157 7.37 20.22 2.05
CA LYS A 157 7.97 20.55 3.35
C LYS A 157 8.47 19.32 4.10
N ARG A 158 7.71 18.23 4.09
CA ARG A 158 8.06 16.98 4.79
C ARG A 158 9.22 16.24 4.14
N HIS A 159 9.44 16.40 2.84
CA HIS A 159 10.44 15.64 2.10
C HIS A 159 11.79 16.35 1.94
N GLY A 160 11.99 17.48 2.63
CA GLY A 160 13.27 18.19 2.65
C GLY A 160 13.20 19.63 2.18
N ARG A 161 11.99 20.20 2.01
CA ARG A 161 11.77 21.62 1.68
C ARG A 161 12.42 22.04 0.37
N ASN A 162 12.42 23.34 0.08
CA ASN A 162 13.07 23.96 -1.07
C ASN A 162 12.77 23.24 -2.40
N ARG A 163 11.49 22.94 -2.63
CA ARG A 163 11.07 22.11 -3.75
C ARG A 163 9.65 22.40 -4.19
N ILE A 164 9.38 21.96 -5.42
CA ILE A 164 8.09 22.05 -6.08
C ILE A 164 7.55 20.64 -6.25
N VAL A 165 6.31 20.41 -5.84
CA VAL A 165 5.63 19.12 -5.95
C VAL A 165 4.33 19.31 -6.72
N LEU A 166 4.17 18.55 -7.79
CA LEU A 166 2.91 18.46 -8.52
C LEU A 166 1.98 17.47 -7.81
N TYR A 167 0.72 17.85 -7.57
CA TYR A 167 -0.23 16.96 -6.93
C TYR A 167 -0.44 15.65 -7.69
N ASN A 168 -0.48 15.70 -9.03
CA ASN A 168 -0.57 14.49 -9.85
C ASN A 168 0.54 13.47 -9.54
N ARG A 169 1.76 13.93 -9.19
CA ARG A 169 2.84 13.00 -8.79
C ARG A 169 2.52 12.28 -7.49
N ILE A 170 1.92 12.96 -6.52
CA ILE A 170 1.47 12.33 -5.27
C ILE A 170 0.36 11.32 -5.56
N LYS A 171 -0.61 11.68 -6.42
CA LYS A 171 -1.68 10.78 -6.86
C LYS A 171 -1.12 9.51 -7.51
N LEU A 172 -0.16 9.65 -8.42
CA LEU A 172 0.49 8.51 -9.08
C LEU A 172 1.30 7.64 -8.10
N LEU A 173 2.03 8.25 -7.17
CA LEU A 173 2.74 7.49 -6.12
C LEU A 173 1.77 6.68 -5.25
N LYS A 174 0.67 7.29 -4.79
CA LYS A 174 -0.38 6.60 -4.03
C LYS A 174 -0.96 5.42 -4.82
N LEU A 175 -1.19 5.60 -6.12
CA LEU A 175 -1.72 4.56 -6.99
C LEU A 175 -0.70 3.42 -7.20
N GLN A 176 0.58 3.74 -7.39
CA GLN A 176 1.65 2.73 -7.48
C GLN A 176 1.77 1.92 -6.20
N LEU A 177 1.77 2.58 -5.04
CA LEU A 177 1.77 1.92 -3.73
C LEU A 177 0.56 1.01 -3.55
N PHE A 178 -0.62 1.43 -4.00
CA PHE A 178 -1.82 0.60 -3.98
C PHE A 178 -1.67 -0.68 -4.83
N PHE A 179 -1.13 -0.57 -6.05
CA PHE A 179 -0.90 -1.75 -6.89
C PHE A 179 0.18 -2.68 -6.33
N VAL A 180 1.25 -2.12 -5.74
CA VAL A 180 2.27 -2.91 -5.04
C VAL A 180 1.64 -3.68 -3.87
N PHE A 181 0.80 -3.01 -3.07
CA PHE A 181 0.06 -3.67 -1.99
C PHE A 181 -0.86 -4.77 -2.50
N LEU A 182 -1.62 -4.52 -3.56
CA LEU A 182 -2.52 -5.51 -4.17
C LEU A 182 -1.73 -6.72 -4.72
N PHE A 183 -0.56 -6.49 -5.30
CA PHE A 183 0.34 -7.55 -5.77
C PHE A 183 0.82 -8.43 -4.60
N PHE A 184 1.22 -7.85 -3.47
CA PHE A 184 1.60 -8.62 -2.28
C PHE A 184 0.43 -9.43 -1.71
N LEU A 185 -0.78 -8.85 -1.70
CA LEU A 185 -1.98 -9.57 -1.26
C LEU A 185 -2.29 -10.78 -2.17
N PHE A 186 -2.16 -10.60 -3.48
CA PHE A 186 -2.31 -11.69 -4.46
C PHE A 186 -1.24 -12.77 -4.29
N LEU A 187 0.03 -12.37 -4.08
CA LEU A 187 1.14 -13.30 -3.88
C LEU A 187 0.94 -14.16 -2.62
N LEU A 188 0.50 -13.54 -1.52
CA LEU A 188 0.14 -14.25 -0.29
C LEU A 188 -0.99 -15.26 -0.52
N GLY A 189 -2.03 -14.88 -1.28
CA GLY A 189 -3.10 -15.77 -1.67
C GLY A 189 -2.62 -16.96 -2.52
N PHE A 190 -1.72 -16.72 -3.47
CA PHE A 190 -1.16 -17.76 -4.33
C PHE A 190 -0.28 -18.75 -3.55
N ILE A 191 0.57 -18.24 -2.66
CA ILE A 191 1.37 -19.09 -1.75
C ILE A 191 0.44 -19.92 -0.87
N GLY A 192 -0.62 -19.33 -0.31
CA GLY A 192 -1.62 -20.04 0.49
C GLY A 192 -2.32 -21.15 -0.31
N LEU A 193 -2.73 -20.88 -1.54
CA LEU A 193 -3.33 -21.87 -2.44
C LEU A 193 -2.36 -23.01 -2.77
N PHE A 194 -1.10 -22.69 -3.04
CA PHE A 194 -0.07 -23.67 -3.34
C PHE A 194 0.17 -24.61 -2.15
N VAL A 195 0.28 -24.05 -0.93
CA VAL A 195 0.41 -24.84 0.31
C VAL A 195 -0.83 -25.71 0.52
N TYR A 196 -2.04 -25.16 0.32
CA TYR A 196 -3.29 -25.91 0.42
C TYR A 196 -3.33 -27.08 -0.56
N GLN A 197 -3.02 -26.85 -1.84
CA GLN A 197 -2.99 -27.90 -2.86
C GLN A 197 -1.97 -28.99 -2.53
N ARG A 198 -0.79 -28.61 -2.02
CA ARG A 198 0.24 -29.56 -1.58
C ARG A 198 -0.26 -30.42 -0.41
N SER A 199 -0.82 -29.80 0.62
CA SER A 199 -1.39 -30.49 1.78
C SER A 199 -2.54 -31.40 1.38
N PHE A 200 -3.44 -30.93 0.51
CA PHE A 200 -4.55 -31.71 -0.01
C PHE A 200 -4.08 -32.93 -0.80
N LYS A 201 -3.05 -32.80 -1.64
CA LYS A 201 -2.45 -33.92 -2.39
C LYS A 201 -1.82 -34.96 -1.45
N VAL A 202 -1.16 -34.54 -0.38
CA VAL A 202 -0.63 -35.45 0.66
C VAL A 202 -1.76 -36.21 1.34
N ILE A 203 -2.84 -35.52 1.73
CA ILE A 203 -4.03 -36.15 2.35
C ILE A 203 -4.68 -37.14 1.38
N GLN A 204 -4.88 -36.76 0.11
CA GLN A 204 -5.44 -37.64 -0.91
C GLN A 204 -4.57 -38.89 -1.14
N ASN A 205 -3.25 -38.74 -1.21
CA ASN A 205 -2.34 -39.87 -1.34
C ASN A 205 -2.41 -40.80 -0.12
N LYS A 206 -2.50 -40.23 1.10
CA LYS A 206 -2.68 -41.01 2.33
C LYS A 206 -4.03 -41.75 2.32
N MET A 207 -5.12 -41.11 1.89
CA MET A 207 -6.42 -41.76 1.73
C MET A 207 -6.42 -42.86 0.66
N ARG A 208 -5.73 -42.69 -0.47
CA ARG A 208 -5.61 -43.75 -1.50
C ARG A 208 -4.82 -44.96 -1.01
N SER A 209 -3.81 -44.75 -0.17
CA SER A 209 -3.04 -45.81 0.48
C SER A 209 -3.79 -46.55 1.60
N LEU A 210 -4.99 -46.08 1.95
CA LEU A 210 -5.90 -46.71 2.92
C LEU A 210 -6.94 -47.60 2.24
N ARG A 211 -6.73 -48.03 0.98
CA ARG A 211 -7.54 -49.11 0.40
C ARG A 211 -7.40 -50.37 1.25
N ILE A 212 -8.51 -50.69 1.92
CA ILE A 212 -8.77 -51.88 2.72
C ILE A 212 -8.35 -53.12 1.93
N ILE A 213 -7.36 -53.86 2.43
CA ILE A 213 -7.08 -55.22 1.93
C ILE A 213 -8.34 -56.03 2.27
N PRO A 214 -9.03 -56.64 1.30
CA PRO A 214 -10.18 -57.48 1.60
C PRO A 214 -9.71 -58.64 2.48
N LYS A 215 -10.35 -58.79 3.65
CA LYS A 215 -10.10 -59.91 4.57
C LYS A 215 -10.27 -61.23 3.79
N PRO A 216 -9.31 -62.17 3.82
CA PRO A 216 -9.45 -63.45 3.14
C PRO A 216 -10.74 -64.15 3.59
N LYS A 217 -11.49 -64.74 2.65
CA LYS A 217 -12.81 -65.34 2.96
C LYS A 217 -12.72 -66.70 3.69
N ASP A 218 -11.53 -67.27 3.76
CA ASP A 218 -11.29 -68.65 4.25
C ASP A 218 -10.28 -68.66 5.41
N LEU A 219 -10.57 -67.90 6.46
CA LEU A 219 -9.74 -67.89 7.67
C LEU A 219 -10.19 -68.97 8.65
N ASP A 220 -9.22 -69.65 9.24
CA ASP A 220 -9.43 -70.54 10.38
C ASP A 220 -9.70 -69.68 11.64
N THR A 221 -10.49 -70.21 12.57
CA THR A 221 -10.78 -69.58 13.85
C THR A 221 -10.19 -70.41 14.99
N VAL A 222 -9.33 -69.78 15.80
CA VAL A 222 -8.79 -70.36 17.03
C VAL A 222 -9.44 -69.67 18.22
N ILE A 223 -10.13 -70.46 19.04
CA ILE A 223 -10.80 -70.02 20.26
C ILE A 223 -9.96 -70.50 21.44
N LEU A 224 -9.49 -69.57 22.27
CA LEU A 224 -8.74 -69.86 23.48
C LEU A 224 -9.66 -70.10 24.68
N LYS A 225 -9.20 -70.88 25.66
CA LYS A 225 -9.95 -71.18 26.90
C LYS A 225 -10.29 -69.94 27.73
N ASN A 226 -9.51 -68.87 27.58
CA ASN A 226 -9.77 -67.57 28.22
C ASN A 226 -10.81 -66.71 27.47
N GLY A 227 -11.43 -67.24 26.41
CA GLY A 227 -12.44 -66.55 25.61
C GLY A 227 -11.89 -65.70 24.47
N GLY A 228 -10.56 -65.65 24.28
CA GLY A 228 -9.95 -64.98 23.12
C GLY A 228 -10.29 -65.70 21.81
N VAL A 229 -10.65 -64.94 20.76
CA VAL A 229 -10.94 -65.47 19.43
C VAL A 229 -9.99 -64.85 18.42
N PHE A 230 -9.25 -65.67 17.70
CA PHE A 230 -8.30 -65.27 16.67
C PHE A 230 -8.70 -65.86 15.32
N GLU A 231 -8.73 -65.03 14.29
CA GLU A 231 -9.03 -65.45 12.92
C GLU A 231 -7.78 -65.30 12.05
N GLY A 232 -7.37 -66.39 11.40
CA GLY A 232 -6.06 -66.50 10.76
C GLY A 232 -5.91 -67.77 9.94
N ARG A 233 -4.83 -67.94 9.18
CA ARG A 233 -4.51 -69.23 8.56
C ARG A 233 -3.58 -70.03 9.47
N ILE A 234 -3.90 -71.30 9.74
CA ILE A 234 -2.99 -72.18 10.47
C ILE A 234 -1.87 -72.62 9.53
N LEU A 235 -0.63 -72.22 9.85
CA LEU A 235 0.54 -72.49 9.02
C LEU A 235 1.14 -73.87 9.31
N SER A 236 1.18 -74.26 10.59
CA SER A 236 1.72 -75.55 11.02
C SER A 236 1.26 -75.89 12.45
N GLU A 237 1.00 -77.18 12.70
CA GLU A 237 0.93 -77.75 14.04
C GLU A 237 2.21 -78.56 14.28
N ILE A 238 3.04 -78.17 15.24
CA ILE A 238 4.30 -78.87 15.58
C ILE A 238 4.25 -79.23 17.07
N GLY A 239 4.00 -80.51 17.36
CA GLY A 239 3.82 -81.00 18.73
C GLY A 239 2.65 -80.32 19.43
N ASP A 240 2.91 -79.69 20.57
CA ASP A 240 1.91 -78.96 21.37
C ASP A 240 1.78 -77.48 20.97
N LYS A 241 2.31 -77.06 19.82
CA LYS A 241 2.27 -75.67 19.35
C LYS A 241 1.52 -75.52 18.04
N VAL A 242 0.67 -74.50 17.96
CA VAL A 242 -0.10 -74.12 16.76
C VAL A 242 0.33 -72.73 16.31
N VAL A 243 0.75 -72.60 15.05
CA VAL A 243 1.16 -71.31 14.47
C VAL A 243 0.04 -70.78 13.58
N VAL A 244 -0.44 -69.58 13.89
CA VAL A 244 -1.56 -68.92 13.20
C VAL A 244 -1.07 -67.60 12.62
N THR A 245 -1.34 -67.36 11.34
CA THR A 245 -1.18 -66.03 10.74
C THR A 245 -2.23 -65.08 11.31
N VAL A 246 -1.80 -63.95 11.87
CA VAL A 246 -2.72 -62.90 12.34
C VAL A 246 -2.50 -61.64 11.50
N TYR A 247 -3.60 -61.07 11.03
CA TYR A 247 -3.58 -59.84 10.25
C TYR A 247 -3.78 -58.64 11.19
N PHE A 248 -2.72 -57.86 11.39
CA PHE A 248 -2.80 -56.60 12.13
C PHE A 248 -2.68 -55.44 11.16
N ASP A 249 -3.83 -54.81 10.87
CA ASP A 249 -3.94 -53.63 10.02
C ASP A 249 -3.36 -53.84 8.60
N LYS A 250 -2.04 -53.69 8.43
CA LYS A 250 -1.29 -53.77 7.17
C LYS A 250 -0.09 -54.73 7.18
N GLU A 251 0.16 -55.44 8.27
CA GLU A 251 1.27 -56.40 8.37
C GLU A 251 0.75 -57.80 8.68
N GLU A 252 1.34 -58.78 8.00
CA GLU A 252 1.13 -60.19 8.26
C GLU A 252 2.12 -60.63 9.34
N GLY A 253 1.60 -61.05 10.50
CA GLY A 253 2.39 -61.60 11.59
C GLY A 253 2.03 -63.06 11.83
N SER A 254 2.94 -63.81 12.45
CA SER A 254 2.64 -65.16 12.94
C SER A 254 2.58 -65.14 14.46
N MET A 255 1.52 -65.71 15.01
CA MET A 255 1.32 -65.85 16.45
C MET A 255 1.33 -67.34 16.79
N LEU A 256 2.02 -67.69 17.87
CA LEU A 256 2.21 -69.07 18.28
C LEU A 256 1.43 -69.32 19.56
N PHE A 257 0.55 -70.32 19.53
CA PHE A 257 -0.29 -70.70 20.64
C PHE A 257 0.10 -72.09 21.15
N ASP A 258 0.04 -72.28 22.46
CA ASP A 258 0.16 -73.61 23.05
C ASP A 258 -1.20 -74.32 22.97
N ARG A 259 -1.19 -75.60 22.58
CA ARG A 259 -2.41 -76.41 22.42
C ARG A 259 -3.18 -76.55 23.73
N SER A 260 -2.49 -76.44 24.87
CA SER A 260 -3.12 -76.42 26.19
C SER A 260 -4.01 -75.19 26.45
N GLU A 261 -3.77 -74.08 25.75
CA GLU A 261 -4.50 -72.82 25.86
C GLU A 261 -5.69 -72.74 24.88
N ILE A 262 -5.71 -73.59 23.86
CA ILE A 262 -6.74 -73.62 22.83
C ILE A 262 -7.95 -74.43 23.33
N ALA A 263 -9.13 -73.82 23.27
CA ALA A 263 -10.40 -74.48 23.55
C ALA A 263 -10.95 -75.19 22.30
N GLN A 264 -10.88 -74.53 21.14
CA GLN A 264 -11.42 -75.06 19.89
C GLN A 264 -10.72 -74.45 18.68
N ILE A 265 -10.52 -75.25 17.63
CA ILE A 265 -10.10 -74.79 16.30
C ILE A 265 -11.24 -75.09 15.31
N LYS A 266 -11.62 -74.09 14.52
CA LYS A 266 -12.55 -74.24 13.39
C LYS A 266 -11.82 -73.90 12.10
N TYR A 267 -11.62 -74.90 11.24
CA TYR A 267 -10.99 -74.69 9.96
C TYR A 267 -11.95 -74.04 8.97
N GLY A 268 -11.48 -73.04 8.23
CA GLY A 268 -12.22 -72.45 7.12
C GLY A 268 -12.47 -73.50 6.03
N GLN A 269 -13.62 -73.46 5.37
CA GLN A 269 -13.90 -74.37 4.26
C GLN A 269 -12.97 -74.05 3.08
N LYS A 270 -11.96 -74.88 2.86
CA LYS A 270 -11.15 -74.81 1.63
C LYS A 270 -12.01 -75.24 0.45
N GLU A 271 -12.07 -74.44 -0.60
CA GLU A 271 -12.59 -74.92 -1.88
C GLU A 271 -11.77 -76.16 -2.32
N PRO A 272 -12.40 -77.24 -2.80
CA PRO A 272 -11.71 -78.47 -3.14
C PRO A 272 -10.89 -78.25 -4.43
N GLY A 273 -9.61 -77.87 -4.31
CA GLY A 273 -8.81 -77.62 -5.52
C GLY A 273 -7.33 -77.26 -5.40
N GLU A 274 -6.76 -77.00 -4.22
CA GLU A 274 -5.32 -76.68 -4.12
C GLU A 274 -4.56 -77.71 -3.29
N ASN A 275 -4.16 -78.80 -3.95
CA ASN A 275 -3.09 -79.69 -3.53
C ASN A 275 -1.89 -79.45 -4.46
N LYS A 276 -0.87 -78.73 -3.98
CA LYS A 276 0.57 -79.05 -4.11
C LYS A 276 1.43 -77.96 -3.47
#